data_AF-A0A382HTU4-F1
#
_entry.id   AF-A0A382HTU4-F1
#
_cell.length_a   1.000
_cell.length_b   1.000
_cell.length_c   1.000
_cell.angle_alpha   90.00
_cell.angle_beta   90.00
_cell.angle_gamma   90.00
#
_symmetry.space_group_name_H-M   'P 1'
#
loop_
_entity.id
_entity.type
_entity.pdbx_description
1 polymer ?
#
loop_
_entity_poly.entity_id
_entity_poly.type
_entity_poly.pdbx_seq_one_letter_code
_entity_poly.pdbx_strand_id
1 'polypeptide(L)'
;MIIARLIKPESSLHKVISKLLAPLYIIEKFEIVSWFVPWTIMTAGMAAKVGMTDRYTFWEFTGWSQGLVSIIILIIAMIVFKNNNHSILFDKDNFSEKLEWVSRLIFFCICWMLGWGMKDIFLGIVWYMGYLPMILGIFLPYFVNLEDKEITTFRKQIGFFSSLLFLLSCLFGWVLDDPVLATSSIVIFPFTVILAVTTHHRHVQRAHIYPLFIIMG
;
A
#
# COMPACT_ATOMS: atom_id res chain seq x y z
N MET A 1 22.15 1.67 2.97
CA MET A 1 22.36 0.54 2.00
C MET A 1 22.03 0.91 0.55
N ILE A 2 21.48 2.10 0.27
CA ILE A 2 21.22 2.62 -1.10
C ILE A 2 22.51 3.10 -1.79
N ILE A 3 23.41 3.76 -1.06
CA ILE A 3 24.71 4.25 -1.58
C ILE A 3 25.58 3.08 -2.04
N ALA A 4 25.56 1.97 -1.30
CA ALA A 4 26.25 0.73 -1.65
C ALA A 4 25.72 0.06 -2.93
N ARG A 5 24.47 0.36 -3.34
CA ARG A 5 23.90 -0.07 -4.63
C ARG A 5 24.33 0.81 -5.80
N LEU A 6 24.68 2.07 -5.54
CA LEU A 6 25.12 3.04 -6.56
C LEU A 6 26.64 3.09 -6.71
N ILE A 7 27.38 2.87 -5.62
CA ILE A 7 28.83 2.99 -5.54
C ILE A 7 29.36 1.79 -4.76
N LYS A 8 30.41 1.15 -5.28
CA LYS A 8 31.05 0.02 -4.61
C LYS A 8 31.48 0.41 -3.18
N PRO A 9 31.16 -0.41 -2.16
CA PRO A 9 31.45 -0.09 -0.74
C PRO A 9 32.93 0.19 -0.46
N GLU A 10 33.82 -0.43 -1.24
CA GLU A 10 35.27 -0.34 -1.09
C GLU A 10 35.87 0.97 -1.62
N SER A 11 35.12 1.77 -2.38
CA SER A 11 35.65 2.99 -2.97
C SER A 11 35.84 4.10 -1.93
N SER A 12 36.86 4.94 -2.13
CA SER A 12 37.08 6.15 -1.32
C SER A 12 35.89 7.11 -1.38
N LEU A 13 35.22 7.17 -2.53
CA LEU A 13 34.05 7.99 -2.80
C LEU A 13 32.83 7.52 -1.97
N HIS A 14 32.65 6.19 -1.83
CA HIS A 14 31.60 5.63 -0.97
C HIS A 14 31.79 6.04 0.49
N LYS A 15 33.03 6.04 1.00
CA LYS A 15 33.32 6.44 2.39
C LYS A 15 32.96 7.92 2.66
N VAL A 16 33.28 8.81 1.72
CA VAL A 16 32.96 10.25 1.85
C VAL A 16 31.46 10.47 1.82
N ILE A 17 30.77 9.89 0.82
CA ILE A 17 29.31 10.05 0.67
C ILE A 17 28.54 9.38 1.82
N SER A 18 28.96 8.21 2.27
CA SER A 18 28.34 7.53 3.42
C SER A 18 28.47 8.35 4.71
N LYS A 19 29.57 9.09 4.89
CA LYS A 19 29.76 9.95 6.06
C LYS A 19 28.88 11.20 5.98
N LEU A 20 28.75 11.79 4.79
CA LEU A 20 27.87 12.94 4.55
C LEU A 20 26.39 12.59 4.76
N LEU A 21 25.96 11.42 4.29
CA LEU A 21 24.57 10.97 4.36
C LEU A 21 24.26 10.20 5.66
N ALA A 22 25.19 10.17 6.62
CA ALA A 22 24.98 9.49 7.90
C ALA A 22 23.71 9.93 8.65
N PRO A 23 23.31 11.23 8.66
CA PRO A 23 22.05 11.65 9.27
C PRO A 23 20.81 11.04 8.61
N LEU A 24 20.87 10.74 7.31
CA LEU A 24 19.76 10.13 6.57
C LEU A 24 19.59 8.64 6.90
N TYR A 25 20.51 8.01 7.63
CA TYR A 25 20.28 6.66 8.14
C TYR A 25 19.08 6.58 9.09
N ILE A 26 18.66 7.70 9.69
CA ILE A 26 17.41 7.77 10.46
C ILE A 26 16.20 7.43 9.56
N ILE A 27 16.20 7.88 8.30
CA ILE A 27 15.15 7.58 7.32
C ILE A 27 15.14 6.09 6.97
N GLU A 28 16.32 5.49 6.77
CA GLU A 28 16.44 4.04 6.55
C GLU A 28 15.95 3.25 7.80
N LYS A 29 16.26 3.72 9.02
CA LYS A 29 15.84 3.09 10.29
C LYS A 29 14.32 3.05 10.46
N PHE A 30 13.61 4.10 10.04
CA PHE A 30 12.16 4.19 10.19
C PHE A 30 11.37 3.60 9.01
N GLU A 31 12.05 3.07 8.00
CA GLU A 31 11.42 2.45 6.82
C GLU A 31 10.33 3.34 6.22
N ILE A 32 10.59 4.64 6.04
CA ILE A 32 9.56 5.64 5.67
C ILE A 32 8.74 5.26 4.43
N VAL A 33 9.30 4.48 3.50
CA VAL A 33 8.59 3.95 2.34
C VAL A 33 7.34 3.15 2.74
N SER A 34 7.39 2.45 3.88
CA SER A 34 6.24 1.72 4.42
C SER A 34 5.09 2.64 4.87
N TRP A 35 5.36 3.91 5.13
CA TRP A 35 4.35 4.85 5.60
C TRP A 35 3.41 5.29 4.48
N PHE A 36 3.81 5.09 3.22
CA PHE A 36 2.96 5.37 2.08
C PHE A 36 1.67 4.52 2.09
N VAL A 37 1.73 3.25 2.51
CA VAL A 37 0.55 2.36 2.52
C VAL A 37 -0.60 2.90 3.38
N PRO A 38 -0.43 3.17 4.68
CA PRO A 38 -1.51 3.72 5.50
C PRO A 38 -1.95 5.12 5.04
N TRP A 39 -1.04 5.93 4.50
CA TRP A 39 -1.39 7.24 3.94
C TRP A 39 -2.27 7.12 2.69
N THR A 40 -1.99 6.18 1.79
CA THR A 40 -2.82 5.89 0.62
C THR A 40 -4.24 5.47 1.04
N ILE A 41 -4.35 4.63 2.06
CA ILE A 41 -5.67 4.14 2.52
C ILE A 41 -6.46 5.27 3.18
N MET A 42 -5.78 6.13 3.95
CA MET A 42 -6.39 7.33 4.54
C MET A 42 -6.86 8.31 3.44
N THR A 43 -6.02 8.60 2.45
CA THR A 43 -6.40 9.50 1.35
C THR A 43 -7.54 8.92 0.51
N ALA A 44 -7.57 7.61 0.28
CA ALA A 44 -8.69 6.94 -0.36
C ALA A 44 -10.01 7.11 0.41
N GLY A 45 -9.99 6.98 1.75
CA GLY A 45 -11.18 7.21 2.58
C GLY A 45 -11.68 8.66 2.54
N MET A 46 -10.76 9.63 2.43
CA MET A 46 -11.10 11.04 2.24
C MET A 46 -11.71 11.28 0.86
N ALA A 47 -11.10 10.74 -0.20
CA ALA A 47 -11.58 10.85 -1.57
C ALA A 47 -12.97 10.23 -1.75
N ALA A 48 -13.19 9.02 -1.22
CA ALA A 48 -14.49 8.35 -1.28
C ALA A 48 -15.60 9.18 -0.63
N LYS A 49 -15.32 9.77 0.53
CA LYS A 49 -16.30 10.64 1.22
C LYS A 49 -16.64 11.90 0.43
N VAL A 50 -15.64 12.55 -0.17
CA VAL A 50 -15.88 13.74 -1.01
C VAL A 50 -16.65 13.35 -2.28
N GLY A 51 -16.33 12.20 -2.86
CA GLY A 51 -17.01 11.62 -4.02
C GLY A 51 -18.51 11.38 -3.80
N MET A 52 -18.94 11.15 -2.55
CA MET A 52 -20.36 11.07 -2.21
C MET A 52 -21.12 12.39 -2.42
N THR A 53 -20.45 13.53 -2.27
CA THR A 53 -21.05 14.84 -2.48
C THR A 53 -20.90 15.31 -3.93
N ASP A 54 -19.71 15.10 -4.51
CA ASP A 54 -19.44 15.40 -5.91
C ASP A 54 -18.42 14.42 -6.50
N ARG A 55 -18.90 13.60 -7.43
CA ARG A 55 -18.11 12.56 -8.12
C ARG A 55 -17.00 13.12 -9.01
N TYR A 56 -17.05 14.39 -9.40
CA TYR A 56 -16.04 15.04 -10.25
C TYR A 56 -15.00 15.80 -9.46
N THR A 57 -15.21 15.92 -8.15
CA THR A 57 -14.30 16.60 -7.26
C THR A 57 -13.27 15.60 -6.75
N PHE A 58 -12.10 15.66 -7.39
CA PHE A 58 -10.92 14.91 -6.99
C PHE A 58 -9.96 15.86 -6.30
N TRP A 59 -9.34 15.43 -5.20
CA TRP A 59 -8.30 16.20 -4.53
C TRP A 59 -8.75 17.59 -4.05
N GLU A 60 -9.99 17.72 -3.60
CA GLU A 60 -10.42 18.95 -2.93
C GLU A 60 -9.76 19.04 -1.55
N PHE A 61 -8.96 20.08 -1.35
CA PHE A 61 -8.31 20.35 -0.08
C PHE A 61 -9.22 21.06 0.92
N THR A 62 -10.54 21.10 0.70
CA THR A 62 -11.51 21.69 1.64
C THR A 62 -11.43 21.04 3.03
N GLY A 63 -11.09 19.74 3.08
CA GLY A 63 -10.83 18.98 4.32
C GLY A 63 -9.37 18.93 4.79
N TRP A 64 -8.49 19.84 4.33
CA TRP A 64 -7.04 19.78 4.62
C TRP A 64 -6.71 19.70 6.11
N SER A 65 -7.49 20.37 6.97
CA SER A 65 -7.27 20.37 8.42
C SER A 65 -7.46 18.97 9.03
N GLN A 66 -8.50 18.25 8.60
CA GLN A 66 -8.71 16.86 8.97
C GLN A 66 -7.57 15.98 8.44
N GLY A 67 -7.19 16.16 7.17
CA GLY A 67 -6.08 15.44 6.56
C GLY A 67 -4.76 15.61 7.33
N LEU A 68 -4.42 16.83 7.73
CA LEU A 68 -3.21 17.10 8.53
C LEU A 68 -3.25 16.42 9.90
N VAL A 69 -4.37 16.50 10.61
CA VAL A 69 -4.52 15.82 11.91
C VAL A 69 -4.36 14.31 11.75
N SER A 70 -4.99 13.74 10.72
CA SER A 70 -4.89 12.30 10.42
C SER A 70 -3.45 11.89 10.06
N ILE A 71 -2.72 12.70 9.30
CA ILE A 71 -1.29 12.47 9.00
C ILE A 71 -0.44 12.49 10.27
N ILE A 72 -0.65 13.47 11.16
CA ILE A 72 0.09 13.56 12.43
C ILE A 72 -0.17 12.31 13.28
N ILE A 73 -1.43 11.88 13.39
CA ILE A 73 -1.81 10.65 14.12
C ILE A 73 -1.12 9.44 13.51
N LEU A 74 -1.12 9.31 12.18
CA LEU A 74 -0.46 8.20 11.49
C LEU A 74 1.05 8.22 11.73
N ILE A 75 1.72 9.37 11.64
CA ILE A 75 3.16 9.49 11.92
C ILE A 75 3.49 9.02 13.34
N ILE A 76 2.72 9.48 14.34
CA ILE A 76 2.91 9.06 15.73
C ILE A 76 2.71 7.55 15.86
N ALA A 77 1.65 6.99 15.26
CA ALA A 77 1.40 5.56 15.27
C ALA A 77 2.56 4.78 14.64
N MET A 78 3.05 5.20 13.46
CA MET A 78 4.18 4.56 12.77
C MET A 78 5.45 4.53 13.63
N ILE A 79 5.75 5.65 14.30
CA ILE A 79 6.92 5.75 15.20
C ILE A 79 6.77 4.79 16.39
N VAL A 80 5.60 4.76 17.04
CA VAL A 80 5.32 3.89 18.19
C VAL A 80 5.43 2.41 17.83
N PHE A 81 4.78 2.00 16.75
CA PHE A 81 4.84 0.63 16.26
C PHE A 81 6.27 0.21 15.90
N LYS A 82 7.04 1.06 15.20
CA LYS A 82 8.44 0.75 14.87
C LYS A 82 9.31 0.62 16.12
N ASN A 83 9.08 1.46 17.13
CA ASN A 83 9.80 1.38 18.40
C ASN A 83 9.46 0.11 19.20
N ASN A 84 8.23 -0.38 19.06
CA ASN A 84 7.76 -1.61 19.68
C ASN A 84 8.06 -2.87 18.84
N ASN A 85 8.88 -2.76 17.78
CA ASN A 85 9.21 -3.84 16.84
C ASN A 85 8.00 -4.48 16.13
N HIS A 86 6.87 -3.77 16.05
CA HIS A 86 5.74 -4.19 15.22
C HIS A 86 5.96 -3.70 13.79
N SER A 87 6.18 -4.63 12.86
CA SER A 87 6.34 -4.33 11.44
C SER A 87 4.99 -4.04 10.79
N ILE A 88 4.67 -2.75 10.66
CA ILE A 88 3.43 -2.30 9.98
C ILE A 88 3.46 -2.71 8.50
N LEU A 89 4.65 -2.76 7.88
CA LEU A 89 4.86 -3.50 6.64
C LEU A 89 5.67 -4.77 6.89
N PHE A 90 5.06 -5.88 6.48
CA PHE A 90 5.65 -7.05 5.86
C PHE A 90 7.15 -7.25 6.10
N ASP A 91 7.45 -7.74 7.30
CA ASP A 91 8.62 -8.59 7.42
C ASP A 91 8.37 -9.77 6.49
N LYS A 92 9.19 -9.88 5.42
CA LYS A 92 9.01 -10.89 4.37
C LYS A 92 9.01 -12.32 4.94
N ASP A 93 9.51 -12.47 6.15
CA ASP A 93 9.82 -13.76 6.75
C ASP A 93 8.71 -14.25 7.72
N ASN A 94 7.81 -13.37 8.19
CA ASN A 94 6.79 -13.70 9.22
C ASN A 94 5.33 -13.69 8.74
N PHE A 95 5.11 -13.86 7.43
CA PHE A 95 3.78 -13.77 6.80
C PHE A 95 2.75 -14.86 7.17
N SER A 96 3.09 -15.81 8.05
CA SER A 96 2.34 -17.05 8.26
C SER A 96 1.24 -16.97 9.33
N GLU A 97 1.18 -15.92 10.15
CA GLU A 97 0.23 -15.87 11.26
C GLU A 97 -1.11 -15.23 10.88
N LYS A 98 -2.20 -16.00 10.99
CA LYS A 98 -3.58 -15.53 10.72
C LYS A 98 -3.98 -14.31 11.56
N LEU A 99 -3.47 -14.22 12.81
CA LEU A 99 -3.80 -13.13 13.72
C LEU A 99 -3.25 -11.78 13.23
N GLU A 100 -2.06 -11.80 12.61
CA GLU A 100 -1.47 -10.61 12.00
C GLU A 100 -2.27 -10.09 10.82
N TRP A 101 -2.90 -10.98 10.04
CA TRP A 101 -3.76 -10.56 8.93
C TRP A 101 -4.99 -9.79 9.39
N VAL A 102 -5.62 -10.28 10.46
CA VAL A 102 -6.78 -9.61 11.06
C VAL A 102 -6.37 -8.25 11.63
N SER A 103 -5.25 -8.17 12.35
CA SER A 103 -4.79 -6.91 12.92
C SER A 103 -4.43 -5.87 11.83
N ARG A 104 -3.85 -6.32 10.71
CA ARG A 104 -3.56 -5.46 9.55
C ARG A 104 -4.82 -4.94 8.88
N LEU A 105 -5.82 -5.78 8.65
CA LEU A 105 -7.11 -5.34 8.08
C LEU A 105 -7.84 -4.37 9.01
N ILE A 106 -7.74 -4.56 10.32
CA ILE A 106 -8.27 -3.60 11.31
C ILE A 106 -7.49 -2.29 11.23
N PHE A 107 -6.16 -2.34 11.17
CA PHE A 107 -5.32 -1.15 11.02
C PHE A 107 -5.64 -0.36 9.75
N PHE A 108 -5.85 -1.03 8.61
CA PHE A 108 -6.28 -0.39 7.37
C PHE A 108 -7.67 0.22 7.46
N CYS A 109 -8.61 -0.44 8.15
CA CYS A 109 -9.91 0.15 8.46
C CYS A 109 -9.76 1.41 9.30
N ILE A 110 -8.88 1.42 10.31
CA ILE A 110 -8.59 2.61 11.12
C ILE A 110 -8.01 3.73 10.24
N CYS A 111 -7.03 3.42 9.38
CA CYS A 111 -6.46 4.40 8.46
C CYS A 111 -7.51 5.00 7.52
N TRP A 112 -8.38 4.15 6.97
CA TRP A 112 -9.52 4.56 6.15
C TRP A 112 -10.44 5.51 6.92
N MET A 113 -10.80 5.15 8.16
CA MET A 113 -11.69 5.96 9.00
C MET A 113 -11.07 7.28 9.42
N LEU A 114 -9.73 7.40 9.51
CA LEU A 114 -9.06 8.70 9.70
C LEU A 114 -9.25 9.62 8.48
N GLY A 115 -9.33 9.04 7.27
CA GLY A 115 -9.69 9.74 6.04
C GLY A 115 -11.16 10.11 5.96
N TRP A 116 -12.03 9.13 6.17
CA TRP A 116 -13.48 9.31 6.17
C TRP A 116 -13.96 10.27 7.26
N GLY A 117 -13.37 10.20 8.45
CA GLY A 117 -13.76 10.97 9.63
C GLY A 117 -14.96 10.38 10.38
N MET A 118 -15.46 11.13 11.36
CA MET A 118 -16.43 10.62 12.35
C MET A 118 -17.90 10.78 11.97
N LYS A 119 -18.21 11.45 10.85
CA LYS A 119 -19.58 11.56 10.34
C LYS A 119 -19.91 10.33 9.52
N ASP A 120 -21.11 9.77 9.71
CA ASP A 120 -21.62 8.63 8.96
C ASP A 120 -20.70 7.40 9.00
N ILE A 121 -20.27 7.02 10.21
CA ILE A 121 -19.31 5.92 10.45
C ILE A 121 -19.78 4.62 9.79
N PHE A 122 -21.06 4.27 9.92
CA PHE A 122 -21.60 3.05 9.34
C PHE A 122 -21.44 3.03 7.81
N LEU A 123 -21.69 4.16 7.16
CA LEU A 123 -21.52 4.32 5.72
C LEU A 123 -20.04 4.20 5.34
N GLY A 124 -19.14 4.82 6.10
CA GLY A 124 -17.71 4.69 5.90
C GLY A 124 -17.21 3.25 5.99
N ILE A 125 -17.76 2.45 6.90
CA ILE A 125 -17.47 1.01 7.00
C ILE A 125 -18.00 0.26 5.78
N VAL A 126 -19.21 0.55 5.31
CA VAL A 126 -19.78 -0.08 4.11
C VAL A 126 -18.93 0.23 2.87
N TRP A 127 -18.50 1.48 2.70
CA TRP A 127 -17.61 1.87 1.60
C TRP A 127 -16.24 1.20 1.68
N TYR A 128 -15.67 1.08 2.89
CA TYR A 128 -14.45 0.33 3.11
C TYR A 128 -14.56 -1.14 2.66
N MET A 129 -15.73 -1.78 2.82
CA MET A 129 -15.95 -3.14 2.32
C MET A 129 -15.84 -3.23 0.79
N GLY A 130 -16.23 -2.17 0.07
CA GLY A 130 -16.02 -2.04 -1.38
C GLY A 130 -14.55 -1.95 -1.78
N TYR A 131 -13.71 -1.40 -0.91
CA TYR A 131 -12.26 -1.27 -1.09
C TYR A 131 -11.48 -2.53 -0.71
N LEU A 132 -12.07 -3.46 0.06
CA LEU A 132 -11.39 -4.68 0.51
C LEU A 132 -10.78 -5.53 -0.61
N PRO A 133 -11.46 -5.78 -1.76
CA PRO A 133 -10.85 -6.53 -2.85
C PRO A 133 -9.58 -5.85 -3.39
N MET A 134 -9.57 -4.51 -3.51
CA MET A 134 -8.37 -3.77 -3.92
C MET A 134 -7.22 -4.00 -2.94
N ILE A 135 -7.50 -3.79 -1.66
CA ILE A 135 -6.54 -3.92 -0.56
C ILE A 135 -5.93 -5.34 -0.57
N LEU A 136 -6.77 -6.37 -0.62
CA LEU A 136 -6.31 -7.77 -0.69
C LEU A 136 -5.55 -8.08 -1.98
N GLY A 137 -6.00 -7.55 -3.12
CA GLY A 137 -5.36 -7.73 -4.42
C GLY A 137 -3.92 -7.19 -4.47
N ILE A 138 -3.67 -6.09 -3.77
CA ILE A 138 -2.34 -5.47 -3.60
C ILE A 138 -1.45 -6.28 -2.68
N PHE A 139 -2.02 -6.89 -1.64
CA PHE A 139 -1.23 -7.61 -0.64
C PHE A 139 -0.86 -9.03 -1.03
N LEU A 140 -1.71 -9.70 -1.79
CA LEU A 140 -1.45 -11.07 -2.25
C LEU A 140 -0.06 -11.26 -2.91
N PRO A 141 0.41 -10.39 -3.81
CA PRO A 141 1.74 -10.52 -4.42
C PRO A 141 2.89 -10.50 -3.41
N TYR A 142 2.73 -9.91 -2.23
CA TYR A 142 3.77 -9.88 -1.20
C TYR A 142 4.06 -11.24 -0.57
N PHE A 143 3.16 -12.22 -0.71
CA PHE A 143 3.43 -13.62 -0.31
C PHE A 143 4.44 -14.32 -1.22
N VAL A 144 4.74 -13.75 -2.40
CA VAL A 144 5.72 -14.33 -3.31
C VAL A 144 7.11 -13.87 -2.89
N ASN A 145 7.93 -14.81 -2.43
CA ASN A 145 9.33 -14.54 -2.11
C ASN A 145 10.12 -14.19 -3.40
N LEU A 146 10.90 -13.11 -3.35
CA LEU A 146 11.71 -12.64 -4.48
C LEU A 146 12.96 -13.50 -4.72
N GLU A 147 13.42 -14.21 -3.69
CA GLU A 147 14.64 -15.03 -3.73
C GLU A 147 14.38 -16.45 -4.22
N ASP A 148 13.10 -16.84 -4.32
CA ASP A 148 12.70 -18.14 -4.80
C ASP A 148 12.95 -18.22 -6.31
N LYS A 149 13.97 -19.00 -6.69
CA LYS A 149 14.42 -19.15 -8.08
C LYS A 149 13.51 -20.08 -8.87
N GLU A 150 12.75 -20.94 -8.17
CA GLU A 150 11.81 -21.83 -8.81
C GLU A 150 10.51 -21.10 -9.11
N ILE A 151 10.07 -21.24 -10.35
CA ILE A 151 8.83 -20.65 -10.85
C ILE A 151 7.69 -21.51 -10.32
N THR A 152 7.21 -21.21 -9.12
CA THR A 152 6.21 -22.04 -8.46
C THR A 152 4.79 -21.77 -8.99
N THR A 153 4.00 -22.84 -9.08
CA THR A 153 2.54 -22.78 -9.32
C THR A 153 1.84 -21.83 -8.35
N PHE A 154 2.36 -21.71 -7.13
CA PHE A 154 1.88 -20.81 -6.08
C PHE A 154 1.90 -19.34 -6.49
N ARG A 155 2.99 -18.85 -7.09
CA ARG A 155 3.07 -17.48 -7.63
C ARG A 155 2.00 -17.21 -8.68
N LYS A 156 1.81 -18.15 -9.61
CA LYS A 156 0.82 -17.99 -10.69
C LYS A 156 -0.60 -17.92 -10.13
N GLN A 157 -0.90 -18.75 -9.13
CA GLN A 157 -2.16 -18.72 -8.39
C GLN A 157 -2.36 -17.36 -7.69
N ILE A 158 -1.34 -16.85 -7.00
CA ILE A 158 -1.39 -15.52 -6.39
C ILE A 158 -1.71 -14.44 -7.42
N GLY A 159 -0.99 -14.40 -8.55
CA GLY A 159 -1.25 -13.43 -9.62
C GLY A 159 -2.68 -13.53 -10.16
N PHE A 160 -3.19 -14.74 -10.33
CA PHE A 160 -4.56 -14.99 -10.77
C PHE A 160 -5.60 -14.47 -9.77
N PHE A 161 -5.46 -14.82 -8.48
CA PHE A 161 -6.37 -14.36 -7.43
C PHE A 161 -6.33 -12.85 -7.26
N SER A 162 -5.15 -12.22 -7.29
CA SER A 162 -5.04 -10.76 -7.27
C SER A 162 -5.76 -10.13 -8.46
N SER A 163 -5.59 -10.68 -9.66
CA SER A 163 -6.25 -10.18 -10.88
C SER A 163 -7.77 -10.23 -10.75
N LEU A 164 -8.31 -11.33 -10.21
CA LEU A 164 -9.74 -11.47 -9.96
C LEU A 164 -10.25 -10.44 -8.95
N LEU A 165 -9.48 -10.18 -7.88
CA LEU A 165 -9.83 -9.17 -6.89
C LEU A 165 -9.82 -7.75 -7.46
N PHE A 166 -8.91 -7.42 -8.38
CA PHE A 166 -8.93 -6.12 -9.05
C PHE A 166 -10.13 -5.96 -10.00
N LEU A 167 -10.56 -7.04 -10.68
CA LEU A 167 -11.80 -7.00 -11.45
C LEU A 167 -13.02 -6.81 -10.55
N LEU A 168 -13.07 -7.52 -9.42
CA LEU A 168 -14.14 -7.35 -8.43
C LEU A 168 -14.16 -5.93 -7.85
N SER A 169 -12.99 -5.39 -7.53
CA SER A 169 -12.82 -4.01 -7.06
C SER A 169 -13.29 -2.99 -8.09
N CYS A 170 -12.98 -3.22 -9.38
CA CYS A 170 -13.46 -2.37 -10.47
C CYS A 170 -14.99 -2.38 -10.55
N LEU A 171 -15.61 -3.56 -10.45
CA LEU A 171 -17.08 -3.70 -10.40
C LEU A 171 -17.67 -2.97 -9.19
N PHE A 172 -17.06 -3.06 -8.01
CA PHE A 172 -17.50 -2.31 -6.84
C PHE A 172 -17.35 -0.80 -7.03
N GLY A 173 -16.28 -0.34 -7.67
CA GLY A 173 -16.15 1.06 -8.06
C GLY A 173 -17.31 1.52 -8.95
N TRP A 174 -17.75 0.70 -9.91
CA TRP A 174 -18.93 1.03 -10.73
C TRP A 174 -20.23 1.01 -9.93
N VAL A 175 -20.43 0.03 -9.05
CA VAL A 175 -21.64 -0.08 -8.22
C VAL A 175 -21.76 1.06 -7.20
N LEU A 176 -20.63 1.49 -6.64
CA LEU A 176 -20.56 2.59 -5.69
C LEU A 176 -20.49 3.97 -6.36
N ASP A 177 -20.47 4.02 -7.69
CA ASP A 177 -20.21 5.23 -8.48
C ASP A 177 -18.90 5.95 -8.07
N ASP A 178 -17.89 5.17 -7.69
CA ASP A 178 -16.55 5.61 -7.33
C ASP A 178 -15.58 5.44 -8.51
N PRO A 179 -15.30 6.51 -9.27
CA PRO A 179 -14.41 6.45 -10.42
C PRO A 179 -12.95 6.22 -10.01
N VAL A 180 -12.53 6.59 -8.80
CA VAL A 180 -11.15 6.39 -8.32
C VAL A 180 -10.90 4.91 -8.08
N LEU A 181 -11.82 4.24 -7.36
CA LEU A 181 -11.75 2.80 -7.13
C LEU A 181 -11.78 2.02 -8.45
N ALA A 182 -12.71 2.37 -9.35
CA ALA A 182 -12.85 1.69 -10.64
C ALA A 182 -11.59 1.84 -11.51
N THR A 183 -11.11 3.07 -11.66
CA THR A 183 -9.98 3.40 -12.55
C THR A 183 -8.67 2.83 -12.01
N SER A 184 -8.37 3.04 -10.72
CA SER A 184 -7.15 2.49 -10.11
C SER A 184 -7.11 0.97 -10.23
N SER A 185 -8.23 0.29 -9.98
CA SER A 185 -8.32 -1.18 -10.06
C SER A 185 -8.04 -1.71 -11.46
N ILE A 186 -8.63 -1.11 -12.50
CA ILE A 186 -8.42 -1.57 -13.88
C ILE A 186 -7.02 -1.23 -14.41
N VAL A 187 -6.40 -0.15 -13.94
CA VAL A 187 -5.02 0.21 -14.29
C VAL A 187 -4.01 -0.70 -13.59
N ILE A 188 -4.32 -1.19 -12.39
CA ILE A 188 -3.46 -2.13 -11.64
C ILE A 188 -3.54 -3.56 -12.20
N PHE A 189 -4.71 -3.97 -12.67
CA PHE A 189 -4.99 -5.32 -13.15
C PHE A 189 -3.91 -5.95 -14.07
N PRO A 190 -3.35 -5.25 -15.08
CA PRO A 190 -2.33 -5.83 -15.95
C PRO A 190 -1.06 -6.31 -15.22
N PHE A 191 -0.66 -5.64 -14.14
CA PHE A 191 0.54 -6.02 -13.38
C PHE A 191 0.38 -7.39 -12.72
N THR A 192 -0.82 -7.71 -12.25
CA THR A 192 -1.13 -8.99 -11.61
C THR A 192 -1.45 -10.09 -12.61
N VAL A 193 -1.98 -9.75 -13.79
CA VAL A 193 -2.11 -10.71 -14.90
C VAL A 193 -0.73 -11.16 -15.37
N ILE A 194 0.20 -10.20 -15.55
CA ILE A 194 1.57 -10.51 -15.92
C ILE A 194 2.23 -11.38 -14.83
N LEU A 195 1.96 -11.12 -13.55
CA LEU A 195 2.43 -11.97 -12.45
C LEU A 195 1.91 -13.42 -12.56
N ALA A 196 0.67 -13.60 -13.03
CA ALA A 196 0.05 -14.92 -13.21
C ALA A 196 0.61 -15.70 -14.41
N VAL A 197 0.92 -15.01 -15.51
CA VAL A 197 1.33 -15.63 -16.78
C VAL A 197 2.84 -15.83 -16.86
N THR A 198 3.60 -14.84 -16.41
CA THR A 198 5.05 -14.77 -16.61
C THR A 198 5.84 -15.13 -15.37
N THR A 199 7.12 -15.43 -15.58
CA THR A 199 7.97 -16.07 -14.58
C THR A 199 9.15 -15.21 -14.16
N HIS A 200 9.39 -14.09 -14.83
CA HIS A 200 10.52 -13.22 -14.55
C HIS A 200 10.36 -12.51 -13.19
N HIS A 201 11.43 -12.46 -12.38
CA HIS A 201 11.46 -11.89 -11.01
C HIS A 201 11.04 -10.41 -10.98
N ARG A 202 11.41 -9.64 -12.01
CA ARG A 202 10.99 -8.23 -12.16
C ARG A 202 9.47 -8.06 -12.10
N HIS A 203 8.66 -9.01 -12.54
CA HIS A 203 7.20 -8.87 -12.49
C HIS A 203 6.65 -8.94 -11.06
N VAL A 204 7.31 -9.68 -10.16
CA VAL A 204 6.97 -9.68 -8.73
C VAL A 204 7.25 -8.30 -8.13
N GLN A 205 8.43 -7.74 -8.40
CA GLN A 205 8.79 -6.40 -7.93
C GLN A 205 7.84 -5.32 -8.44
N ARG A 206 7.43 -5.41 -9.70
CA ARG A 206 6.45 -4.50 -10.31
C ARG A 206 5.07 -4.63 -9.66
N ALA A 207 4.63 -5.85 -9.36
CA ALA A 207 3.37 -6.10 -8.66
C ALA A 207 3.40 -5.66 -7.19
N HIS A 208 4.58 -5.58 -6.55
CA HIS A 208 4.70 -4.97 -5.21
C HIS A 208 4.63 -3.45 -5.27
N ILE A 209 5.33 -2.83 -6.23
CA ILE A 209 5.58 -1.38 -6.21
C ILE A 209 4.46 -0.59 -6.87
N TYR A 210 4.09 -0.92 -8.12
CA TYR A 210 3.20 -0.07 -8.90
C TYR A 210 1.79 0.11 -8.32
N PRO A 211 1.14 -0.94 -7.75
CA PRO A 211 -0.19 -0.76 -7.18
C PRO A 211 -0.26 0.30 -6.07
N LEU A 212 0.79 0.42 -5.25
CA LEU A 212 0.86 1.43 -4.20
C LEU A 212 0.88 2.87 -4.74
N PHE A 213 1.58 3.08 -5.86
CA PHE A 213 1.67 4.39 -6.50
C PHE A 213 0.45 4.73 -7.35
N ILE A 214 -0.19 3.73 -7.96
CA ILE A 214 -1.37 3.95 -8.82
C ILE A 214 -2.59 4.41 -8.00
N ILE A 215 -2.75 3.98 -6.76
CA ILE A 215 -3.86 4.46 -5.91
C ILE A 215 -3.62 5.89 -5.42
N MET A 216 -2.36 6.34 -5.38
CA MET A 216 -2.01 7.70 -4.95
C MET A 216 -2.11 8.76 -6.05
N GLY A 217 -2.16 8.36 -7.33
CA GLY A 217 -2.21 9.27 -8.48
C GLY A 217 -3.63 9.44 -9.00
#